data_AF-A0A2U1L589-F1
#
_entry.id   AF-A0A2U1L589-F1
#
_cell.length_a   1.000
_cell.length_b   1.000
_cell.length_c   1.000
_cell.angle_alpha   90.00
_cell.angle_beta   90.00
_cell.angle_gamma   90.00
#
_symmetry.space_group_name_H-M   'P 1'
#
loop_
_entity.id
_entity.type
_entity.pdbx_description
1 polymer ?
#
loop_
_entity_poly.entity_id
_entity_poly.type
_entity_poly.pdbx_seq_one_letter_code
_entity_poly.pdbx_strand_id
1 'polypeptide(L)'
;MDWLEQFYDDGLMNKTTEPNTRASKWELEKEKLVLNNVSELLECPVCLTIMSAPIYQCPNGHTLCSMCKFRVKNCCPICRTDMGSIRCLALEKVAKPLEVPYECPLEDRGCKVTGNIPKLITHIKNHALAIMHDGSRIAIDFARPVSLNTWSWKLRVYKCYGCYFCLYIKRFTSSNATGDVAYIRFMGEENEAKKFSYSLEIGGDGQKLTYQGVPRSIRVRNENFLEEGMFVSPSFWEENEQEFRLKLKGQISQN
;
A
#
# COMPACT_ATOMS: atom_id res chain seq x y z
N MET A 1 72.14 25.10 -9.00
CA MET A 1 71.69 26.49 -8.86
C MET A 1 70.20 26.49 -9.12
N ASP A 2 69.27 26.45 -8.19
CA ASP A 2 69.28 26.27 -6.74
C ASP A 2 67.86 25.82 -6.36
N TRP A 3 67.78 25.10 -5.26
CA TRP A 3 66.55 24.87 -4.52
C TRP A 3 66.11 26.16 -3.80
N LEU A 4 64.79 26.37 -3.70
CA LEU A 4 64.01 27.10 -2.67
C LEU A 4 63.30 28.43 -3.03
N GLU A 5 62.05 28.44 -2.57
CA GLU A 5 61.10 29.54 -2.26
C GLU A 5 60.24 30.07 -3.41
N GLN A 6 58.90 30.14 -3.37
CA GLN A 6 57.82 29.86 -2.40
C GLN A 6 56.53 29.85 -3.28
N PHE A 7 55.66 28.84 -3.29
CA PHE A 7 54.53 28.60 -2.36
C PHE A 7 53.47 29.73 -2.31
N TYR A 8 52.19 29.32 -2.46
CA TYR A 8 50.90 30.05 -2.30
C TYR A 8 50.51 31.02 -3.44
N ASP A 9 49.33 30.98 -4.07
CA ASP A 9 48.08 30.24 -3.85
C ASP A 9 47.26 30.38 -5.16
N ASP A 10 46.74 29.29 -5.73
CA ASP A 10 45.52 29.31 -6.56
C ASP A 10 45.12 27.86 -6.88
N GLY A 11 44.53 27.23 -5.87
CA GLY A 11 43.90 25.93 -5.98
C GLY A 11 42.64 25.98 -6.85
N LEU A 12 42.76 25.47 -8.08
CA LEU A 12 41.64 24.92 -8.83
C LEU A 12 41.16 23.64 -8.13
N MET A 13 40.10 23.74 -7.31
CA MET A 13 39.25 22.60 -6.98
C MET A 13 37.78 22.93 -7.24
N ASN A 14 37.26 22.23 -8.27
CA ASN A 14 35.90 21.74 -8.47
C ASN A 14 34.84 22.27 -7.49
N LYS A 15 33.98 23.17 -8.00
CA LYS A 15 32.66 23.43 -7.43
C LYS A 15 31.77 22.21 -7.64
N THR A 16 31.79 21.27 -6.70
CA THR A 16 30.66 20.37 -6.45
C THR A 16 29.48 21.23 -6.01
N THR A 17 28.49 21.40 -6.88
CA THR A 17 27.20 21.98 -6.50
C THR A 17 26.45 20.95 -5.65
N GLU A 18 26.65 21.00 -4.34
CA GLU A 18 25.78 20.33 -3.38
C GLU A 18 24.38 20.97 -3.44
N PRO A 19 23.29 20.18 -3.39
CA PRO A 19 21.94 20.74 -3.28
C PRO A 19 21.77 21.41 -1.92
N ASN A 20 21.51 22.72 -1.95
CA ASN A 20 21.28 23.59 -0.80
C ASN A 20 20.09 23.10 0.05
N THR A 21 20.35 22.34 1.11
CA THR A 21 19.36 22.01 2.15
C THR A 21 19.69 22.75 3.44
N ARG A 22 19.22 24.00 3.56
CA ARG A 22 19.05 24.68 4.84
C ARG A 22 17.73 25.45 4.83
N ALA A 23 16.61 24.71 4.86
CA ALA A 23 15.35 25.30 5.28
C ALA A 23 15.57 25.92 6.66
N SER A 24 15.29 27.20 6.77
CA SER A 24 15.37 27.92 8.04
C SER A 24 14.38 27.31 9.04
N LYS A 25 14.70 27.40 10.34
CA LYS A 25 13.83 26.92 11.41
C LYS A 25 12.40 27.50 11.29
N TRP A 26 12.28 28.76 10.85
CA TRP A 26 10.99 29.43 10.66
C TRP A 26 10.18 28.85 9.48
N GLU A 27 10.83 28.39 8.41
CA GLU A 27 10.14 27.77 7.27
C GLU A 27 9.49 26.44 7.67
N LEU A 28 10.21 25.61 8.43
CA LEU A 28 9.70 24.34 8.93
C LEU A 28 8.53 24.55 9.92
N GLU A 29 8.62 25.55 10.80
CA GLU A 29 7.53 25.91 11.72
C GLU A 29 6.30 26.42 10.96
N LYS A 30 6.50 27.23 9.91
CA LYS A 30 5.42 27.70 9.04
C LYS A 30 4.74 26.56 8.29
N GLU A 31 5.51 25.63 7.72
CA GLU A 31 4.96 24.44 7.05
C GLU A 31 4.10 23.61 8.00
N LYS A 32 4.60 23.38 9.23
CA LYS A 32 3.87 22.63 10.26
C LYS A 32 2.57 23.33 10.66
N LEU A 33 2.58 24.66 10.84
CA LEU A 33 1.39 25.44 11.16
C LEU A 33 0.35 25.37 10.04
N VAL A 34 0.79 25.51 8.78
CA VAL A 34 -0.10 25.41 7.62
C VAL A 34 -0.72 24.01 7.54
N LEU A 35 0.07 22.95 7.72
CA LEU A 35 -0.44 21.57 7.72
C LEU A 35 -1.48 21.33 8.81
N ASN A 36 -1.27 21.85 10.02
CA ASN A 36 -2.23 21.74 11.11
C ASN A 36 -3.54 22.46 10.77
N ASN A 37 -3.47 23.72 10.33
CA ASN A 37 -4.65 24.50 9.96
C ASN A 37 -5.46 23.83 8.83
N VAL A 38 -4.78 23.27 7.84
CA VAL A 38 -5.45 22.55 6.75
C VAL A 38 -6.08 21.25 7.24
N SER A 39 -5.42 20.53 8.15
CA SER A 39 -5.97 19.30 8.74
C SER A 39 -7.25 19.58 9.54
N GLU A 40 -7.26 20.67 10.32
CA GLU A 40 -8.45 21.13 11.06
C GLU A 40 -9.61 21.49 10.13
N LEU A 41 -9.34 22.19 9.01
CA LEU A 41 -10.36 22.53 8.00
C LEU A 41 -10.98 21.29 7.33
N LEU A 42 -10.23 20.20 7.27
CA LEU A 42 -10.69 18.94 6.69
C LEU A 42 -11.33 18.01 7.72
N GLU A 43 -11.36 18.36 9.00
CA GLU A 43 -11.98 17.51 10.00
C GLU A 43 -13.51 17.51 9.87
N CYS A 44 -14.11 16.31 9.81
CA CYS A 44 -15.56 16.19 9.77
C CYS A 44 -16.17 16.53 11.14
N PRO A 45 -17.12 17.47 11.26
CA PRO A 45 -17.67 17.91 12.55
C PRO A 45 -18.49 16.84 13.28
N VAL A 46 -18.73 15.68 12.64
CA VAL A 46 -19.53 14.58 13.20
C VAL A 46 -18.67 13.43 13.70
N CYS A 47 -17.61 13.06 12.98
CA CYS A 47 -16.78 11.91 13.32
C CYS A 47 -15.35 12.29 13.70
N LEU A 48 -14.99 13.57 13.58
CA LEU A 48 -13.68 14.11 13.94
C LEU A 48 -12.53 13.44 13.17
N THR A 49 -12.81 12.89 11.98
CA THR A 49 -11.81 12.33 11.07
C THR A 49 -11.58 13.28 9.89
N ILE A 50 -10.36 13.30 9.37
CA ILE A 50 -10.04 14.01 8.12
C ILE A 50 -10.94 13.49 6.99
N MET A 51 -11.66 14.40 6.36
CA MET A 51 -12.56 14.13 5.25
C MET A 51 -11.75 13.82 3.98
N SER A 52 -12.14 12.77 3.27
CA SER A 52 -11.66 12.46 1.92
C SER A 52 -12.83 12.49 0.93
N ALA A 53 -12.51 12.54 -0.36
CA ALA A 53 -13.52 12.56 -1.41
C ALA A 53 -14.42 11.29 -1.36
N PRO A 54 -15.76 11.41 -1.52
CA PRO A 54 -16.51 12.64 -1.74
C PRO A 54 -16.76 13.44 -0.44
N ILE A 55 -16.48 14.74 -0.49
CA ILE A 55 -16.78 15.70 0.59
C ILE A 55 -18.02 16.46 0.18
N TYR A 56 -19.08 16.39 0.99
CA TYR A 56 -20.35 17.05 0.70
C TYR A 56 -20.44 18.40 1.39
N GLN A 57 -21.07 19.36 0.73
CA GLN A 57 -21.25 20.72 1.21
C GLN A 57 -22.74 21.08 1.17
N CYS A 58 -23.30 21.61 2.27
CA CYS A 58 -24.65 22.16 2.23
C CYS A 58 -24.67 23.53 1.52
N PRO A 59 -25.84 24.06 1.11
CA PRO A 59 -25.94 25.38 0.47
C PRO A 59 -25.33 26.54 1.28
N ASN A 60 -25.27 26.40 2.61
CA ASN A 60 -24.67 27.40 3.51
C ASN A 60 -23.16 27.21 3.74
N GLY A 61 -22.52 26.24 3.09
CA GLY A 61 -21.06 26.08 3.11
C GLY A 61 -20.48 25.05 4.09
N HIS A 62 -21.29 24.45 4.97
CA HIS A 62 -20.79 23.44 5.90
C HIS A 62 -20.54 22.10 5.22
N THR A 63 -19.44 21.44 5.61
CA THR A 63 -18.97 20.22 4.96
C THR A 63 -19.07 18.98 5.83
N LEU A 64 -19.34 17.83 5.22
CA LEU A 64 -19.36 16.51 5.85
C LEU A 64 -18.68 15.46 4.96
N CYS A 65 -18.07 14.46 5.60
CA CYS A 65 -17.66 13.25 4.88
C CYS A 65 -18.89 12.47 4.37
N SER A 66 -18.67 11.66 3.34
CA SER A 66 -19.69 10.79 2.75
C SER A 66 -20.48 9.98 3.78
N MET A 67 -19.78 9.32 4.72
CA MET A 67 -20.41 8.44 5.70
C MET A 67 -21.29 9.21 6.69
N CYS A 68 -20.83 10.39 7.12
CA CYS A 68 -21.57 11.21 8.08
C CYS A 68 -22.81 11.84 7.46
N LYS A 69 -22.80 12.21 6.17
CA LYS A 69 -24.00 12.66 5.44
C LYS A 69 -25.14 11.63 5.52
N PHE A 70 -24.83 10.35 5.34
CA PHE A 70 -25.82 9.28 5.48
C PHE A 70 -26.27 9.12 6.95
N ARG A 71 -25.33 9.17 7.91
CA ARG A 71 -25.62 9.04 9.35
C ARG A 71 -26.58 10.12 9.86
N VAL A 72 -26.40 11.36 9.40
CA VAL A 72 -27.28 12.50 9.77
C VAL A 72 -28.50 12.63 8.85
N LYS A 73 -28.78 11.62 8.02
CA LYS A 73 -29.95 11.55 7.13
C LYS A 73 -30.10 12.79 6.24
N ASN A 74 -29.00 13.23 5.63
CA ASN A 74 -28.91 14.42 4.77
C ASN A 74 -29.21 15.77 5.45
N CYS A 75 -29.37 15.84 6.78
CA CYS A 75 -29.52 17.12 7.47
C CYS A 75 -28.17 17.65 7.97
N CYS A 76 -27.81 18.88 7.61
CA CYS A 76 -26.58 19.50 8.09
C CYS A 76 -26.62 19.66 9.62
N PRO A 77 -25.66 19.11 10.39
CA PRO A 77 -25.69 19.18 11.85
C PRO A 77 -25.42 20.59 12.40
N ILE A 78 -24.85 21.48 11.58
CA ILE A 78 -24.48 22.84 12.01
C ILE A 78 -25.64 23.82 11.76
N CYS A 79 -26.14 23.91 10.52
CA CYS A 79 -27.18 24.88 10.16
C CYS A 79 -28.57 24.27 9.92
N ARG A 80 -28.73 22.96 10.07
CA ARG A 80 -30.01 22.22 9.93
C ARG A 80 -30.67 22.29 8.55
N THR A 81 -29.96 22.79 7.53
CA THR A 81 -30.40 22.77 6.12
C THR A 81 -30.11 21.41 5.49
N ASP A 82 -30.88 21.03 4.47
CA ASP A 82 -30.59 19.85 3.66
C ASP A 82 -29.19 19.93 3.02
N MET A 83 -28.45 18.83 3.07
CA MET A 83 -27.10 18.71 2.52
C MET A 83 -27.09 18.60 0.99
N GLY A 84 -28.20 18.21 0.36
CA GLY A 84 -28.29 17.99 -1.08
C GLY A 84 -27.26 16.99 -1.60
N SER A 85 -26.77 17.23 -2.82
CA SER A 85 -25.73 16.43 -3.49
C SER A 85 -24.50 17.25 -3.90
N ILE A 86 -24.37 18.48 -3.39
CA ILE A 86 -23.25 19.37 -3.72
C ILE A 86 -21.97 18.81 -3.10
N ARG A 87 -20.91 18.72 -3.90
CA ARG A 87 -19.58 18.28 -3.47
C ARG A 87 -18.62 19.46 -3.37
N CYS A 88 -17.82 19.51 -2.31
CA CYS A 88 -16.77 20.49 -2.14
C CYS A 88 -15.48 20.04 -2.86
N LEU A 89 -15.45 20.17 -4.19
CA LEU A 89 -14.31 19.74 -5.00
C LEU A 89 -12.99 20.44 -4.61
N ALA A 90 -13.08 21.65 -4.04
CA ALA A 90 -11.92 22.38 -3.53
C ALA A 90 -11.29 21.65 -2.33
N LEU A 91 -12.09 21.31 -1.30
CA LEU A 91 -11.59 20.54 -0.16
C LEU A 91 -11.15 19.14 -0.57
N GLU A 92 -11.79 18.51 -1.56
CA GLU A 92 -11.31 17.22 -2.09
C GLU A 92 -9.90 17.32 -2.69
N LYS A 93 -9.60 18.41 -3.41
CA LYS A 93 -8.25 18.67 -3.94
C LYS A 93 -7.23 18.96 -2.83
N VAL A 94 -7.65 19.65 -1.76
CA VAL A 94 -6.80 19.96 -0.60
C VAL A 94 -6.56 18.73 0.28
N ALA A 95 -7.54 17.83 0.40
CA ALA A 95 -7.45 16.60 1.16
C ALA A 95 -6.54 15.56 0.51
N LYS A 96 -6.50 15.53 -0.83
CA LYS A 96 -5.78 14.50 -1.59
C LYS A 96 -4.28 14.39 -1.23
N PRO A 97 -3.50 15.47 -1.06
CA PRO A 97 -2.10 15.38 -0.60
C PRO A 97 -1.95 14.98 0.87
N LEU A 98 -3.00 15.15 1.69
CA LEU A 98 -3.03 14.81 3.11
C LEU A 98 -3.48 13.38 3.38
N GLU A 99 -3.91 12.65 2.35
CA GLU A 99 -4.08 11.21 2.46
C GLU A 99 -2.77 10.58 2.92
N VAL A 100 -2.82 9.86 4.04
CA VAL A 100 -1.65 9.16 4.59
C VAL A 100 -1.05 8.32 3.46
N PRO A 101 0.23 8.53 3.09
CA PRO A 101 0.81 7.82 1.97
C PRO A 101 0.81 6.31 2.26
N TYR A 102 0.58 5.51 1.24
CA TYR A 102 0.77 4.08 1.34
C TYR A 102 2.26 3.77 1.30
N GLU A 103 2.63 2.71 2.00
CA GLU A 103 3.98 2.18 2.01
C GLU A 103 4.14 1.15 0.90
N CYS A 104 5.35 1.04 0.37
CA CYS A 104 5.66 0.02 -0.62
C CYS A 104 5.38 -1.38 -0.02
N PRO A 105 4.59 -2.22 -0.71
CA PRO A 105 4.39 -3.63 -0.36
C PRO A 105 5.66 -4.48 -0.14
N LEU A 106 6.83 -3.98 -0.54
CA LEU A 106 8.16 -4.58 -0.37
C LEU A 106 8.95 -3.98 0.81
N GLU A 107 8.29 -3.33 1.78
CA GLU A 107 8.92 -2.77 2.98
C GLU A 107 9.73 -3.80 3.77
N ASP A 108 9.20 -5.01 3.94
CA ASP A 108 9.88 -6.15 4.59
C ASP A 108 11.23 -6.50 3.93
N ARG A 109 11.47 -6.01 2.70
CA ARG A 109 12.72 -6.19 1.95
C ARG A 109 13.57 -4.92 1.90
N GLY A 110 13.33 -3.98 2.81
CA GLY A 110 14.11 -2.74 2.98
C GLY A 110 13.63 -1.55 2.14
N CYS A 111 12.51 -1.68 1.40
CA CYS A 111 12.00 -0.58 0.59
C CYS A 111 11.24 0.46 1.43
N LYS A 112 11.72 1.71 1.47
CA LYS A 112 11.11 2.80 2.26
C LYS A 112 10.29 3.79 1.43
N VAL A 113 9.96 3.46 0.18
CA VAL A 113 9.22 4.38 -0.70
C VAL A 113 7.76 4.45 -0.26
N THR A 114 7.26 5.67 -0.11
CA THR A 114 5.86 5.94 0.22
C THR A 114 5.21 6.85 -0.82
N GLY A 115 3.89 6.75 -0.95
CA GLY A 115 3.11 7.58 -1.85
C GLY A 115 1.67 7.14 -2.05
N ASN A 116 0.98 7.80 -2.97
CA ASN A 116 -0.32 7.33 -3.44
C ASN A 116 -0.16 6.07 -4.31
N ILE A 117 -1.28 5.39 -4.58
CA ILE A 117 -1.28 4.13 -5.36
C ILE A 117 -0.59 4.30 -6.73
N PRO A 118 -0.88 5.33 -7.56
CA PRO A 118 -0.19 5.49 -8.84
C PRO A 118 1.33 5.62 -8.72
N LYS A 119 1.83 6.40 -7.76
CA LYS A 119 3.27 6.55 -7.50
C LYS A 119 3.88 5.22 -7.08
N LEU A 120 3.21 4.49 -6.17
CA LEU A 120 3.66 3.17 -5.74
C LEU A 120 3.69 2.18 -6.90
N ILE A 121 2.68 2.15 -7.77
CA ILE A 121 2.66 1.22 -8.91
C ILE A 121 3.80 1.52 -9.89
N THR A 122 4.05 2.79 -10.21
CA THR A 122 5.20 3.18 -11.05
C THR A 122 6.51 2.76 -10.40
N HIS A 123 6.64 2.90 -9.08
CA HIS A 123 7.79 2.45 -8.33
C HIS A 123 7.94 0.91 -8.32
N ILE A 124 6.86 0.16 -8.04
CA ILE A 124 6.84 -1.31 -7.98
C ILE A 124 7.17 -1.93 -9.32
N LYS A 125 6.75 -1.33 -10.44
CA LYS A 125 7.12 -1.79 -11.79
C LYS A 125 8.63 -1.84 -12.01
N ASN A 126 9.39 -1.01 -11.31
CA ASN A 126 10.85 -0.95 -11.41
C ASN A 126 11.56 -1.84 -10.38
N HIS A 127 10.81 -2.52 -9.48
CA HIS A 127 11.40 -3.48 -8.56
C HIS A 127 11.71 -4.80 -9.27
N ALA A 128 12.97 -5.22 -9.20
CA ALA A 128 13.40 -6.55 -9.69
C ALA A 128 12.68 -7.72 -8.99
N LEU A 129 12.12 -7.46 -7.80
CA LEU A 129 11.39 -8.42 -6.97
C LEU A 129 9.86 -8.31 -7.12
N ALA A 130 9.36 -7.61 -8.13
CA ALA A 130 7.92 -7.51 -8.40
C ALA A 130 7.56 -8.03 -9.80
N ILE A 131 6.38 -8.61 -9.92
CA ILE A 131 5.77 -9.01 -11.19
C ILE A 131 4.37 -8.42 -11.26
N MET A 132 4.08 -7.71 -12.35
CA MET A 132 2.74 -7.19 -12.63
C MET A 132 1.94 -8.18 -13.47
N HIS A 133 0.68 -8.36 -13.12
CA HIS A 133 -0.28 -9.18 -13.84
C HIS A 133 -1.53 -8.34 -14.16
N ASP A 134 -2.07 -8.51 -15.37
CA ASP A 134 -3.35 -7.93 -15.76
C ASP A 134 -4.44 -9.01 -15.69
N GLY A 135 -5.60 -8.64 -15.14
CA GLY A 135 -6.73 -9.56 -14.96
C GLY A 135 -6.84 -10.12 -13.55
N SER A 136 -7.96 -10.80 -13.29
CA SER A 136 -8.34 -11.28 -11.95
C SER A 136 -8.03 -12.76 -11.70
N ARG A 137 -7.59 -13.49 -12.72
CA ARG A 137 -7.20 -14.91 -12.60
C ARG A 137 -5.78 -15.01 -12.06
N ILE A 138 -5.63 -15.84 -11.03
CA ILE A 138 -4.35 -16.18 -10.42
C ILE A 138 -3.98 -17.59 -10.89
N ALA A 139 -2.83 -17.72 -11.53
CA ALA A 139 -2.25 -18.99 -11.91
C ALA A 139 -0.74 -18.86 -11.82
N ILE A 140 -0.16 -19.53 -10.84
CA ILE A 140 1.26 -19.43 -10.52
C ILE A 140 1.82 -20.82 -10.34
N ASP A 141 2.89 -21.08 -11.08
CA ASP A 141 3.78 -22.21 -10.85
C ASP A 141 4.99 -21.67 -10.08
N PHE A 142 5.06 -21.98 -8.79
CA PHE A 142 6.21 -21.63 -7.97
C PHE A 142 7.26 -22.71 -8.13
N ALA A 143 8.49 -22.29 -8.42
CA ALA A 143 9.66 -23.15 -8.45
C ALA A 143 10.73 -22.53 -7.55
N ARG A 144 11.22 -23.29 -6.57
CA ARG A 144 12.33 -22.90 -5.70
C ARG A 144 13.49 -23.87 -5.89
N PRO A 145 14.64 -23.43 -6.44
CA PRO A 145 15.82 -24.27 -6.52
C PRO A 145 16.26 -24.75 -5.13
N VAL A 146 16.59 -26.04 -4.98
CA VAL A 146 17.06 -26.63 -3.71
C VAL A 146 18.34 -25.93 -3.21
N SER A 147 19.19 -25.48 -4.14
CA SER A 147 20.46 -24.81 -3.88
C SER A 147 20.37 -23.40 -3.29
N LEU A 148 19.18 -22.76 -3.32
CA LEU A 148 18.98 -21.44 -2.74
C LEU A 148 18.43 -21.56 -1.31
N ASN A 149 19.24 -21.13 -0.35
CA ASN A 149 18.87 -21.12 1.06
C ASN A 149 17.95 -19.93 1.43
N THR A 150 17.76 -18.96 0.52
CA THR A 150 16.97 -17.75 0.74
C THR A 150 15.74 -17.69 -0.15
N TRP A 151 14.60 -17.32 0.46
CA TRP A 151 13.33 -17.23 -0.25
C TRP A 151 13.19 -15.90 -1.00
N SER A 152 13.41 -15.89 -2.31
CA SER A 152 13.20 -14.70 -3.15
C SER A 152 11.80 -14.68 -3.77
N TRP A 153 10.75 -14.76 -2.93
CA TRP A 153 9.38 -14.53 -3.42
C TRP A 153 9.30 -13.19 -4.14
N LYS A 154 8.96 -13.23 -5.43
CA LYS A 154 8.60 -12.01 -6.15
C LYS A 154 7.18 -11.63 -5.74
N LEU A 155 7.01 -10.39 -5.28
CA LEU A 155 5.69 -9.83 -5.04
C LEU A 155 4.91 -9.83 -6.35
N ARG A 156 3.72 -10.41 -6.34
CA ARG A 156 2.84 -10.39 -7.52
C ARG A 156 1.74 -9.37 -7.30
N VAL A 157 1.62 -8.45 -8.24
CA VAL A 157 0.60 -7.39 -8.21
C VAL A 157 -0.36 -7.60 -9.37
N TYR A 158 -1.64 -7.77 -9.05
CA TYR A 158 -2.72 -7.98 -10.02
C TYR A 158 -3.49 -6.68 -10.21
N LYS A 159 -3.65 -6.27 -11.47
CA LYS A 159 -4.48 -5.14 -11.88
C LYS A 159 -5.80 -5.66 -12.44
N CYS A 160 -6.89 -5.46 -11.70
CA CYS A 160 -8.23 -5.84 -12.14
C CYS A 160 -9.29 -4.91 -11.51
N TYR A 161 -10.44 -4.78 -12.17
CA TYR A 161 -11.56 -3.93 -11.72
C TYR A 161 -11.17 -2.46 -11.42
N GLY A 162 -10.14 -1.95 -12.11
CA GLY A 162 -9.61 -0.60 -11.88
C GLY A 162 -8.74 -0.44 -10.62
N CYS A 163 -8.48 -1.52 -9.89
CA CYS A 163 -7.72 -1.53 -8.64
C CYS A 163 -6.48 -2.42 -8.74
N TYR A 164 -5.66 -2.43 -7.68
CA TYR A 164 -4.45 -3.24 -7.57
C TYR A 164 -4.50 -4.14 -6.33
N PHE A 165 -4.04 -5.37 -6.47
CA PHE A 165 -4.04 -6.39 -5.42
C PHE A 165 -2.66 -7.03 -5.32
N CYS A 166 -2.15 -7.22 -4.11
CA CYS A 166 -0.86 -7.83 -3.84
C CYS A 166 -1.06 -9.24 -3.29
N LEU A 167 -0.47 -10.23 -3.96
CA LEU A 167 -0.38 -11.60 -3.44
C LEU A 167 0.91 -11.74 -2.63
N TYR A 168 0.75 -12.14 -1.38
CA TYR A 168 1.83 -12.44 -0.46
C TYR A 168 1.90 -13.94 -0.18
N ILE A 169 3.12 -14.43 -0.01
CA ILE A 169 3.38 -15.71 0.62
C ILE A 169 4.41 -15.45 1.71
N LYS A 170 4.03 -15.72 2.96
CA LYS A 170 4.90 -15.55 4.12
C LYS A 170 5.09 -16.89 4.81
N ARG A 171 6.32 -17.16 5.25
CA ARG A 171 6.60 -18.32 6.09
C ARG A 171 5.95 -18.11 7.46
N PHE A 172 5.23 -19.12 7.92
CA PHE A 172 4.71 -19.22 9.27
C PHE A 172 5.43 -20.34 10.01
N THR A 173 5.94 -20.02 11.20
CA THR A 173 6.55 -21.01 12.10
C THR A 173 5.97 -20.80 13.48
N SER A 174 5.41 -21.86 14.05
CA SER A 174 4.94 -21.95 15.43
C SER A 174 5.51 -23.22 16.08
N SER A 175 5.33 -23.39 17.39
CA SER A 175 5.80 -24.58 18.12
C SER A 175 5.24 -25.89 17.55
N ASN A 176 4.05 -25.84 16.95
CA ASN A 176 3.30 -27.03 16.54
C ASN A 176 3.16 -27.17 15.02
N ALA A 177 3.52 -26.15 14.24
CA ALA A 177 3.35 -26.17 12.79
C ALA A 177 4.35 -25.25 12.10
N THR A 178 4.93 -25.73 11.00
CA THR A 178 5.69 -24.92 10.04
C THR A 178 5.01 -25.02 8.69
N GLY A 179 4.85 -23.90 8.00
CA GLY A 179 4.29 -23.87 6.66
C GLY A 179 4.38 -22.46 6.07
N ASP A 180 3.70 -22.25 4.96
CA ASP A 180 3.56 -20.92 4.36
C ASP A 180 2.12 -20.46 4.44
N VAL A 181 1.88 -19.15 4.39
CA VAL A 181 0.54 -18.57 4.33
C VAL A 181 0.45 -17.70 3.09
N ALA A 182 -0.46 -18.07 2.19
CA ALA A 182 -0.75 -17.34 0.97
C ALA A 182 -2.01 -16.48 1.16
N TYR A 183 -1.90 -15.17 0.92
CA TYR A 183 -3.00 -14.23 1.11
C TYR A 183 -2.93 -13.04 0.16
N ILE A 184 -4.08 -12.38 -0.06
CA ILE A 184 -4.19 -11.22 -0.93
C ILE A 184 -4.52 -9.97 -0.13
N ARG A 185 -3.82 -8.86 -0.43
CA ARG A 185 -4.17 -7.53 0.07
C ARG A 185 -4.57 -6.57 -1.03
N PHE A 186 -5.47 -5.66 -0.70
CA PHE A 186 -5.97 -4.60 -1.56
C PHE A 186 -5.10 -3.35 -1.41
N MET A 187 -4.61 -2.80 -2.52
CA MET A 187 -3.91 -1.52 -2.53
C MET A 187 -4.92 -0.36 -2.53
N GLY A 188 -5.36 0.04 -1.34
CA GLY A 188 -6.29 1.14 -1.14
C GLY A 188 -6.91 1.12 0.25
N GLU A 189 -8.07 1.74 0.46
CA GLU A 189 -8.72 1.79 1.77
C GLU A 189 -9.47 0.51 2.14
N GLU A 190 -9.57 0.24 3.45
CA GLU A 190 -10.25 -0.96 3.97
C GLU A 190 -11.72 -1.04 3.57
N ASN A 191 -12.42 0.10 3.51
CA ASN A 191 -13.83 0.13 3.11
C ASN A 191 -14.04 -0.20 1.64
N GLU A 192 -13.05 0.05 0.79
CA GLU A 192 -13.09 -0.33 -0.63
C GLU A 192 -12.76 -1.80 -0.80
N ALA A 193 -11.81 -2.31 -0.01
CA ALA A 193 -11.40 -3.71 -0.02
C ALA A 193 -12.57 -4.69 0.23
N LYS A 194 -13.53 -4.30 1.08
CA LYS A 194 -14.77 -5.07 1.37
C LYS A 194 -15.67 -5.31 0.15
N LYS A 195 -15.50 -4.55 -0.93
CA LYS A 195 -16.23 -4.73 -2.20
C LYS A 195 -15.68 -5.88 -3.04
N PHE A 196 -14.62 -6.52 -2.59
CA PHE A 196 -13.96 -7.60 -3.30
C PHE A 196 -13.91 -8.86 -2.44
N SER A 197 -13.76 -9.98 -3.11
CA SER A 197 -13.45 -11.28 -2.52
C SER A 197 -12.37 -11.95 -3.35
N TYR A 198 -11.71 -12.94 -2.78
CA TYR A 198 -10.74 -13.74 -3.51
C TYR A 198 -10.80 -15.20 -3.11
N SER A 199 -10.42 -16.07 -4.04
CA SER A 199 -10.22 -17.49 -3.81
C SER A 199 -8.79 -17.89 -4.15
N LEU A 200 -8.24 -18.81 -3.37
CA LEU A 200 -6.97 -19.46 -3.63
C LEU A 200 -7.16 -20.97 -3.59
N GLU A 201 -6.43 -21.68 -4.44
CA GLU A 201 -6.49 -23.12 -4.60
C GLU A 201 -5.08 -23.66 -4.82
N ILE A 202 -4.74 -24.71 -4.08
CA ILE A 202 -3.51 -25.48 -4.27
C ILE A 202 -3.91 -26.94 -4.48
N GLY A 203 -3.26 -27.60 -5.44
CA GLY A 203 -3.39 -29.04 -5.64
C GLY A 203 -2.04 -29.74 -5.55
N GLY A 204 -2.00 -30.88 -4.86
CA GLY A 204 -0.86 -31.81 -4.79
C GLY A 204 -1.34 -33.22 -4.47
N ASP A 205 -0.80 -34.24 -5.14
CA ASP A 205 -1.03 -35.69 -4.92
C ASP A 205 -2.46 -36.09 -4.52
N GLY A 206 -3.44 -35.66 -5.32
CA GLY A 206 -4.86 -36.01 -5.14
C GLY A 206 -5.62 -35.22 -4.06
N GLN A 207 -4.94 -34.35 -3.31
CA GLN A 207 -5.56 -33.40 -2.38
C GLN A 207 -5.63 -31.99 -2.98
N LYS A 208 -6.77 -31.34 -2.75
CA LYS A 208 -7.02 -29.97 -3.18
C LYS A 208 -7.44 -29.15 -1.98
N LEU A 209 -6.68 -28.10 -1.69
CA LEU A 209 -6.99 -27.12 -0.66
C LEU A 209 -7.55 -25.87 -1.32
N THR A 210 -8.67 -25.37 -0.81
CA THR A 210 -9.29 -24.12 -1.28
C THR A 210 -9.54 -23.17 -0.12
N TYR A 211 -9.27 -21.89 -0.34
CA TYR A 211 -9.54 -20.82 0.59
C TYR A 211 -10.35 -19.72 -0.10
N GLN A 212 -11.23 -19.07 0.65
CA GLN A 212 -11.94 -17.87 0.22
C GLN A 212 -11.90 -16.82 1.33
N GLY A 213 -11.69 -15.56 0.95
CA GLY A 213 -11.61 -14.47 1.90
C GLY A 213 -11.86 -13.10 1.26
N VAL A 214 -11.91 -12.07 2.11
CA VAL A 214 -11.99 -10.66 1.70
C VAL A 214 -10.57 -10.09 1.81
N PRO A 215 -10.03 -9.44 0.77
CA PRO A 215 -8.70 -8.86 0.86
C PRO A 215 -8.71 -7.71 1.87
N ARG A 216 -7.69 -7.65 2.73
CA ARG A 216 -7.49 -6.51 3.66
C ARG A 216 -6.69 -5.41 2.96
N SER A 217 -6.86 -4.16 3.41
CA SER A 217 -6.05 -3.05 2.92
C SER A 217 -4.56 -3.23 3.26
N ILE A 218 -3.67 -2.80 2.36
CA ILE A 218 -2.23 -2.69 2.65
C ILE A 218 -1.91 -1.71 3.80
N ARG A 219 -2.86 -0.85 4.23
CA ARG A 219 -2.68 0.00 5.42
C ARG A 219 -2.61 -0.78 6.72
N VAL A 220 -3.25 -1.95 6.76
CA VAL A 220 -3.32 -2.75 7.97
C VAL A 220 -2.00 -3.52 8.11
N ARG A 221 -1.13 -3.05 8.99
CA ARG A 221 0.05 -3.79 9.43
C ARG A 221 -0.37 -4.81 10.49
N ASN A 222 -1.04 -5.88 10.07
CA ASN A 222 -1.44 -6.97 10.96
C ASN A 222 -0.42 -8.12 10.92
N GLU A 223 -0.04 -8.63 12.09
CA GLU A 223 0.84 -9.80 12.24
C GLU A 223 0.08 -11.13 12.20
N ASN A 224 -1.26 -11.12 12.35
CA ASN A 224 -2.10 -12.33 12.30
C ASN A 224 -2.50 -12.69 10.86
N PHE A 225 -1.52 -12.97 10.00
CA PHE A 225 -1.77 -13.36 8.60
C PHE A 225 -2.45 -14.74 8.46
N LEU A 226 -2.48 -15.57 9.51
CA LEU A 226 -3.18 -16.86 9.52
C LEU A 226 -4.70 -16.75 9.32
N GLU A 227 -5.33 -15.69 9.86
CA GLU A 227 -6.77 -15.46 9.67
C GLU A 227 -7.07 -14.82 8.31
N GLU A 228 -6.05 -14.24 7.68
CA GLU A 228 -6.15 -13.49 6.43
C GLU A 228 -5.85 -14.35 5.19
N GLY A 229 -5.42 -15.61 5.36
CA GLY A 229 -4.81 -16.39 4.29
C GLY A 229 -4.98 -17.90 4.38
N MET A 230 -4.60 -18.56 3.29
CA MET A 230 -4.56 -20.02 3.20
C MET A 230 -3.24 -20.55 3.76
N PHE A 231 -3.31 -21.40 4.77
CA PHE A 231 -2.14 -22.14 5.24
C PHE A 231 -1.78 -23.24 4.25
N VAL A 232 -0.52 -23.25 3.84
CA VAL A 232 0.08 -24.20 2.91
C VAL A 232 1.03 -25.09 3.70
N SER A 233 0.59 -26.32 3.93
CA SER A 233 1.43 -27.36 4.55
C SER A 233 2.64 -27.66 3.66
N PRO A 234 3.81 -27.97 4.24
CA PRO A 234 4.97 -28.46 3.50
C PRO A 234 4.66 -29.64 2.56
N SER A 235 3.66 -30.47 2.90
CA SER A 235 3.24 -31.63 2.10
C SER A 235 2.67 -31.29 0.71
N PHE A 236 2.27 -30.04 0.46
CA PHE A 236 1.80 -29.61 -0.87
C PHE A 236 2.94 -29.23 -1.82
N TRP A 237 4.17 -29.20 -1.33
CA TRP A 237 5.33 -28.92 -2.15
C TRP A 237 5.83 -30.22 -2.79
N GLU A 238 5.85 -30.25 -4.12
CA GLU A 238 6.48 -31.32 -4.88
C GLU A 238 8.00 -31.10 -4.83
N GLU A 239 8.74 -31.99 -4.18
CA GLU A 239 10.20 -31.94 -4.11
C GLU A 239 10.81 -32.82 -5.20
N ASN A 240 11.57 -32.19 -6.10
CA ASN A 240 12.48 -32.88 -7.02
C ASN A 240 13.93 -32.55 -6.61
N GLU A 241 14.90 -33.36 -7.04
CA GLU A 241 16.34 -33.19 -6.71
C GLU A 241 16.89 -31.78 -6.98
N GLN A 242 16.22 -31.01 -7.85
CA GLN A 242 16.63 -29.67 -8.26
C GLN A 242 15.77 -28.54 -7.68
N GLU A 243 14.50 -28.78 -7.36
CA GLU A 243 13.57 -27.71 -6.95
C GLU A 243 12.32 -28.20 -6.20
N PHE A 244 11.75 -27.30 -5.40
CA PHE A 244 10.40 -27.42 -4.81
C PHE A 244 9.39 -26.73 -5.71
N ARG A 245 8.28 -27.40 -6.03
CA ARG A 245 7.20 -26.85 -6.86
C ARG A 245 5.87 -26.74 -6.13
N LEU A 246 5.13 -25.67 -6.42
CA LEU A 246 3.77 -25.46 -5.92
C LEU A 246 2.91 -24.77 -6.98
N LYS A 247 1.77 -25.37 -7.33
CA LYS A 247 0.80 -24.77 -8.24
C LYS A 247 -0.31 -24.08 -7.45
N LEU A 248 -0.30 -22.76 -7.48
CA LEU A 248 -1.34 -21.91 -6.88
C LEU A 248 -2.25 -21.37 -7.97
N LYS A 249 -3.54 -21.65 -7.86
CA LYS A 249 -4.60 -21.06 -8.68
C LYS A 249 -5.49 -20.18 -7.81
N GLY A 250 -6.26 -19.30 -8.42
CA GLY A 250 -7.19 -18.46 -7.69
C GLY A 250 -7.91 -17.46 -8.57
N GLN A 251 -8.78 -16.69 -7.94
CA GLN A 251 -9.52 -15.64 -8.63
C GLN A 251 -9.85 -14.49 -7.68
N ILE A 252 -9.76 -13.27 -8.20
CA ILE A 252 -10.25 -12.06 -7.54
C ILE A 252 -11.62 -11.72 -8.13
N SER A 253 -12.59 -11.44 -7.26
CA SER A 253 -13.96 -11.15 -7.64
C SER A 253 -14.40 -9.82 -7.03
N GLN A 254 -15.27 -9.10 -7.73
CA GLN A 254 -15.97 -7.93 -7.22
C GLN A 254 -17.36 -8.39 -6.77
N ASN A 255 -17.73 -8.06 -5.54
CA ASN A 255 -19.00 -8.42 -4.92
C ASN A 255 -20.13 -7.49 -5.37
#